data_AF-A0A9D5JWR0-F1
#
_entry.id   AF-A0A9D5JWR0-F1
#
_cell.length_a   1.000
_cell.length_b   1.000
_cell.length_c   1.000
_cell.angle_alpha   90.00
_cell.angle_beta   90.00
_cell.angle_gamma   90.00
#
_symmetry.space_group_name_H-M   'P 1'
#
loop_
_entity.id
_entity.type
_entity.pdbx_description
1 polymer ?
#
loop_
_entity_poly.entity_id
_entity_poly.type
_entity_poly.pdbx_seq_one_letter_code
_entity_poly.pdbx_strand_id
1 'polypeptide(L)'
;TYLFRFPEYRDKLGERLRTFLHDQRYPLLFSGFLFFWIYLLLYTSFFSNPGGFLDGLYRKSLTYWWNQHSIQRIKGPFHYYVPFFVLYELPVVLVVLGGLLYKISRTLNSLILAAWATVFSAVLVMLYGRRLLPLWFMWFHMEIVADLILTLYVLFIGLWATVVLLQQRETLTAFFTYWSAMGFLIYSYAGEKVPWLFLHIMLPMFVLAGIFLRQFLIARPWRRARRGAKFLKSLAIVVGLLFGLYTLHVTILLNYYNRANPVERMVYTQTSTDILKMLEVIRDGAFALGAEEADKPIIAVRGNAVWPLAWYLREHDGWYHPGDLDEVQRPFIVIDWEQRDEYREIFEEQYQEIRVKLREWWIPRSNASLKDWWRYMMYREVFNPTGSSDIAFYVRKYANKQGGNQNE
;
A
#
# COMPACT_ATOMS: atom_id res chain seq x y z
N THR A 1 -10.79 -12.52 -28.17
CA THR A 1 -10.56 -12.20 -29.60
C THR A 1 -9.74 -13.22 -30.36
N TYR A 2 -8.80 -13.96 -29.73
CA TYR A 2 -8.02 -15.00 -30.41
C TYR A 2 -8.80 -16.29 -30.73
N LEU A 3 -9.73 -16.70 -29.86
CA LEU A 3 -10.67 -17.83 -30.09
C LEU A 3 -11.65 -17.61 -31.27
N PHE A 4 -11.66 -16.42 -31.89
CA PHE A 4 -12.63 -16.07 -32.95
C PHE A 4 -11.99 -15.51 -34.21
N ARG A 5 -10.66 -15.35 -34.26
CA ARG A 5 -9.95 -14.82 -35.44
C ARG A 5 -9.81 -15.86 -36.55
N PHE A 6 -9.83 -17.14 -36.18
CA PHE A 6 -9.86 -18.27 -37.09
C PHE A 6 -11.12 -19.09 -36.84
N PRO A 7 -12.24 -18.73 -37.51
CA PRO A 7 -13.49 -19.49 -37.43
C PRO A 7 -13.30 -20.94 -37.90
N GLU A 8 -12.40 -21.14 -38.86
CA GLU A 8 -12.03 -22.43 -39.45
C GLU A 8 -11.49 -23.45 -38.44
N TYR A 9 -10.92 -22.97 -37.32
CA TYR A 9 -10.32 -23.81 -36.28
C TYR A 9 -11.15 -23.83 -34.99
N ARG A 10 -12.48 -23.69 -35.09
CA ARG A 10 -13.38 -23.49 -33.93
C ARG A 10 -13.14 -24.45 -32.77
N ASP A 11 -12.85 -25.70 -33.09
CA ASP A 11 -12.73 -26.80 -32.14
C ASP A 11 -11.29 -27.34 -31.98
N LYS A 12 -10.29 -26.64 -32.56
CA LYS A 12 -8.89 -27.07 -32.56
C LYS A 12 -7.97 -26.02 -31.92
N LEU A 13 -7.90 -26.03 -30.59
CA LEU A 13 -7.08 -25.08 -29.81
C LEU A 13 -5.58 -25.15 -30.20
N GLY A 14 -5.05 -26.35 -30.44
CA GLY A 14 -3.65 -26.54 -30.81
C GLY A 14 -3.26 -25.90 -32.15
N GLU A 15 -4.09 -26.08 -33.18
CA GLU A 15 -3.87 -25.45 -34.49
C GLU A 15 -3.94 -23.92 -34.38
N ARG A 16 -4.89 -23.39 -33.61
CA ARG A 16 -5.00 -21.93 -33.34
C ARG A 16 -3.76 -21.37 -32.68
N LEU A 17 -3.24 -22.05 -31.67
CA LEU A 17 -2.04 -21.61 -30.96
C LEU A 17 -0.83 -21.63 -31.91
N ARG A 18 -0.71 -22.68 -32.74
CA ARG A 18 0.39 -22.79 -33.71
C ARG A 18 0.36 -21.67 -34.75
N THR A 19 -0.80 -21.40 -35.33
CA THR A 19 -0.98 -20.30 -36.30
C THR A 19 -0.69 -18.94 -35.64
N PHE A 20 -1.16 -18.73 -34.41
CA PHE A 20 -0.85 -17.51 -33.67
C PHE A 20 0.65 -17.33 -33.42
N LEU A 21 1.34 -18.37 -32.93
CA LEU A 21 2.78 -18.32 -32.68
C LEU A 21 3.55 -18.07 -33.97
N HIS A 22 3.10 -18.63 -35.09
CA HIS A 22 3.69 -18.38 -36.40
C HIS A 22 3.49 -16.92 -36.85
N ASP A 23 2.24 -16.43 -36.83
CA ASP A 23 1.88 -15.09 -37.30
C ASP A 23 2.45 -13.98 -36.41
N GLN A 24 2.59 -14.23 -35.10
CA GLN A 24 3.09 -13.27 -34.12
C GLN A 24 4.54 -13.54 -33.71
N ARG A 25 5.29 -14.37 -34.44
CA ARG A 25 6.65 -14.76 -34.08
C ARG A 25 7.57 -13.56 -33.84
N TYR A 26 7.55 -12.55 -34.71
CA TYR A 26 8.42 -11.39 -34.57
C TYR A 26 8.02 -10.49 -33.39
N PRO A 27 6.74 -10.11 -33.21
CA PRO A 27 6.30 -9.42 -32.00
C PRO A 27 6.63 -10.17 -30.70
N LEU A 28 6.46 -11.50 -30.67
CA LEU A 28 6.77 -12.32 -29.50
C LEU A 28 8.27 -12.34 -29.20
N LEU A 29 9.10 -12.54 -30.23
CA LEU A 29 10.56 -12.50 -30.07
C LEU A 29 11.04 -11.14 -29.60
N PHE A 30 10.53 -10.06 -30.20
CA PHE A 30 10.86 -8.70 -29.79
C PHE A 30 10.41 -8.41 -28.35
N SER A 31 9.20 -8.83 -27.97
CA SER A 31 8.69 -8.65 -26.59
C SER A 31 9.52 -9.45 -25.58
N GLY A 32 9.90 -10.68 -25.92
CA GLY A 32 10.78 -11.51 -25.09
C GLY A 32 12.16 -10.88 -24.95
N PHE A 33 12.75 -10.42 -26.05
CA PHE A 33 14.03 -9.70 -26.02
C PHE A 33 13.95 -8.46 -25.12
N LEU A 34 12.94 -7.61 -25.31
CA LEU A 34 12.76 -6.39 -24.51
C LEU A 34 12.61 -6.72 -23.03
N PHE A 35 11.80 -7.74 -22.70
CA PHE A 35 11.63 -8.21 -21.32
C PHE A 35 12.96 -8.66 -20.71
N PHE A 36 13.67 -9.57 -21.37
CA PHE A 36 14.94 -10.10 -20.86
C PHE A 36 16.05 -9.05 -20.82
N TRP A 37 16.04 -8.10 -21.75
CA TRP A 37 16.99 -7.00 -21.77
C TRP A 37 16.79 -6.06 -20.59
N ILE A 38 15.55 -5.60 -20.35
CA ILE A 38 15.21 -4.77 -19.18
C ILE A 38 15.50 -5.54 -17.90
N TYR A 39 15.09 -6.81 -17.83
CA TYR A 39 15.35 -7.69 -16.69
C TYR A 39 16.85 -7.80 -16.39
N LEU A 40 17.66 -8.10 -17.40
CA LEU A 40 19.10 -8.25 -17.27
C LEU A 40 19.74 -6.97 -16.74
N LEU A 41 19.41 -5.82 -17.32
CA LEU A 41 19.95 -4.52 -16.88
C LEU A 41 19.58 -4.22 -15.43
N LEU A 42 18.32 -4.36 -15.06
CA LEU A 42 17.86 -3.98 -13.72
C LEU A 42 18.33 -4.96 -12.64
N TYR A 43 18.21 -6.27 -12.87
CA TYR A 43 18.58 -7.27 -11.88
C TYR A 43 20.10 -7.42 -11.71
N THR A 44 20.90 -7.06 -12.70
CA THR A 44 22.37 -7.02 -12.55
C THR A 44 22.89 -5.66 -12.07
N SER A 45 22.00 -4.73 -11.72
CA SER A 45 22.37 -3.35 -11.36
C SER A 45 23.27 -2.71 -12.41
N PHE A 46 22.86 -2.77 -13.67
CA PHE A 46 23.65 -2.34 -14.84
C PHE A 46 25.02 -3.04 -14.88
N PHE A 47 25.01 -4.37 -14.76
CA PHE A 47 26.18 -5.25 -14.78
C PHE A 47 27.17 -5.12 -13.62
N SER A 48 26.91 -4.26 -12.63
CA SER A 48 27.75 -4.16 -11.41
C SER A 48 27.60 -5.37 -10.48
N ASN A 49 26.48 -6.09 -10.56
CA ASN A 49 26.24 -7.34 -9.82
C ASN A 49 25.70 -8.45 -10.76
N PRO A 50 26.57 -9.13 -11.52
CA PRO A 50 26.15 -10.16 -12.48
C PRO A 50 25.36 -11.31 -11.86
N GLY A 51 25.64 -11.65 -10.59
CA GLY A 51 24.92 -12.68 -9.84
C GLY A 51 23.44 -12.38 -9.67
N GLY A 52 23.05 -11.11 -9.74
CA GLY A 52 21.68 -10.64 -9.64
C GLY A 52 20.72 -11.24 -10.68
N PHE A 53 21.23 -11.61 -11.87
CA PHE A 53 20.44 -12.27 -12.91
C PHE A 53 19.86 -13.61 -12.42
N LEU A 54 20.69 -14.49 -11.85
CA LEU A 54 20.22 -15.79 -11.35
C LEU A 54 19.46 -15.64 -10.03
N ASP A 55 19.87 -14.69 -9.18
CA ASP A 55 19.20 -14.38 -7.92
C ASP A 55 17.74 -13.96 -8.14
N GLY A 56 17.50 -13.14 -9.16
CA GLY A 56 16.17 -12.68 -9.54
C GLY A 56 15.29 -13.77 -10.13
N LEU A 57 15.87 -14.72 -10.88
CA LEU A 57 15.10 -15.68 -11.68
C LEU A 57 14.59 -16.84 -10.81
N TYR A 58 15.47 -17.41 -9.97
CA TYR A 58 15.10 -18.53 -9.11
C TYR A 58 16.01 -18.73 -7.88
N ARG A 59 17.29 -18.34 -7.93
CA ARG A 59 18.29 -18.76 -6.93
C ARG A 59 17.99 -18.22 -5.53
N LYS A 60 17.48 -17.00 -5.41
CA LYS A 60 17.15 -16.38 -4.11
C LYS A 60 15.73 -15.81 -4.05
N SER A 61 15.26 -15.18 -5.12
CA SER A 61 13.98 -14.47 -5.13
C SER A 61 12.80 -15.37 -4.77
N LEU A 62 12.64 -16.52 -5.43
CA LEU A 62 11.51 -17.43 -5.22
C LEU A 62 11.50 -17.99 -3.80
N THR A 63 12.62 -18.49 -3.32
CA THR A 63 12.73 -19.02 -1.94
C THR A 63 12.51 -17.93 -0.90
N TYR A 64 13.06 -16.72 -1.12
CA TYR A 64 12.85 -15.58 -0.24
C TYR A 64 11.36 -15.22 -0.14
N TRP A 65 10.68 -15.03 -1.27
CA TRP A 65 9.26 -14.65 -1.29
C TRP A 65 8.34 -15.76 -0.78
N TRP A 66 8.69 -17.03 -1.03
CA TRP A 66 7.98 -18.17 -0.45
C TRP A 66 8.06 -18.14 1.09
N ASN A 67 9.25 -17.90 1.64
CA ASN A 67 9.44 -17.76 3.08
C ASN A 67 8.70 -16.53 3.62
N GLN A 68 8.77 -15.38 2.96
CA GLN A 68 8.02 -14.18 3.38
C GLN A 68 6.50 -14.41 3.39
N HIS A 69 5.96 -15.19 2.46
CA HIS A 69 4.55 -15.55 2.44
C HIS A 69 4.11 -16.31 3.69
N SER A 70 4.97 -17.19 4.23
CA SER A 70 4.69 -17.96 5.46
C SER A 70 4.74 -17.14 6.75
N ILE A 71 5.56 -16.09 6.82
CA ILE A 71 5.78 -15.32 8.05
C ILE A 71 4.67 -14.29 8.28
N GLN A 72 4.03 -13.78 7.22
CA GLN A 72 3.05 -12.69 7.29
C GLN A 72 3.53 -11.53 8.16
N ARG A 73 4.75 -11.03 7.89
CA ARG A 73 5.44 -10.00 8.69
C ARG A 73 4.53 -8.80 9.03
N ILE A 74 3.59 -8.49 8.15
CA ILE A 74 2.64 -7.39 8.29
C ILE A 74 1.25 -7.97 8.06
N LYS A 75 0.67 -8.51 9.13
CA LYS A 75 -0.66 -9.11 9.09
C LYS A 75 -1.73 -8.03 8.99
N GLY A 76 -2.75 -8.28 8.18
CA GLY A 76 -3.96 -7.47 8.12
C GLY A 76 -5.12 -8.24 7.48
N PRO A 77 -6.33 -7.68 7.53
CA PRO A 77 -7.52 -8.38 7.04
C PRO A 77 -7.49 -8.54 5.51
N PHE A 78 -8.23 -9.51 4.98
CA PHE A 78 -8.36 -9.72 3.52
C PHE A 78 -8.83 -8.45 2.78
N HIS A 79 -9.78 -7.73 3.37
CA HIS A 79 -10.31 -6.47 2.85
C HIS A 79 -9.42 -5.24 3.09
N TYR A 80 -8.13 -5.41 3.41
CA TYR A 80 -7.18 -4.33 3.74
C TYR A 80 -7.21 -3.15 2.75
N TYR A 81 -7.35 -3.40 1.45
CA TYR A 81 -7.36 -2.36 0.40
C TYR A 81 -8.73 -1.69 0.19
N VAL A 82 -9.83 -2.23 0.73
CA VAL A 82 -11.18 -1.67 0.54
C VAL A 82 -11.29 -0.22 1.04
N PRO A 83 -10.78 0.12 2.24
CA PRO A 83 -10.75 1.50 2.70
C PRO A 83 -9.96 2.44 1.78
N PHE A 84 -8.94 1.95 1.07
CA PHE A 84 -8.11 2.77 0.20
C PHE A 84 -8.91 3.22 -1.03
N PHE A 85 -9.70 2.30 -1.60
CA PHE A 85 -10.65 2.63 -2.66
C PHE A 85 -11.64 3.71 -2.26
N VAL A 86 -12.13 3.67 -1.02
CA VAL A 86 -13.14 4.63 -0.54
C VAL A 86 -12.51 5.99 -0.18
N LEU A 87 -11.34 5.98 0.47
CA LEU A 87 -10.70 7.20 0.97
C LEU A 87 -9.96 7.96 -0.11
N TYR A 88 -9.28 7.26 -1.02
CA TYR A 88 -8.31 7.87 -1.93
C TYR A 88 -8.75 7.80 -3.40
N GLU A 89 -9.50 6.77 -3.81
CA GLU A 89 -9.71 6.45 -5.24
C GLU A 89 -11.19 6.26 -5.64
N LEU A 90 -12.10 6.83 -4.87
CA LEU A 90 -13.54 6.60 -5.03
C LEU A 90 -14.06 6.97 -6.44
N PRO A 91 -13.67 8.10 -7.07
CA PRO A 91 -14.12 8.40 -8.44
C PRO A 91 -13.75 7.31 -9.45
N VAL A 92 -12.54 6.77 -9.34
CA VAL A 92 -12.04 5.73 -10.26
C VAL A 92 -12.84 4.45 -10.09
N VAL A 93 -13.09 4.06 -8.84
CA VAL A 93 -13.91 2.88 -8.51
C VAL A 93 -15.32 3.03 -9.08
N LEU A 94 -15.96 4.20 -8.92
CA LEU A 94 -17.30 4.46 -9.42
C LEU A 94 -17.37 4.42 -10.95
N VAL A 95 -16.40 5.02 -11.64
CA VAL A 95 -16.34 5.02 -13.11
C VAL A 95 -16.12 3.61 -13.65
N VAL A 96 -15.18 2.86 -13.05
CA VAL A 96 -14.89 1.47 -13.46
C VAL A 96 -16.09 0.57 -13.20
N LEU A 97 -16.64 0.59 -11.99
CA LEU A 97 -17.78 -0.24 -11.63
C LEU A 97 -19.00 0.07 -12.50
N GLY A 98 -19.32 1.36 -12.68
CA GLY A 98 -20.40 1.79 -13.56
C GLY A 98 -20.18 1.35 -15.01
N GLY A 99 -18.95 1.41 -15.51
CA GLY A 99 -18.57 0.98 -16.85
C GLY A 99 -18.75 -0.52 -17.05
N LEU A 100 -18.28 -1.33 -16.10
CA LEU A 100 -18.42 -2.78 -16.13
C LEU A 100 -19.89 -3.21 -16.06
N LEU A 101 -20.66 -2.63 -15.13
CA LEU A 101 -22.09 -2.91 -15.02
C LEU A 101 -22.85 -2.53 -16.30
N TYR A 102 -22.53 -1.38 -16.91
CA TYR A 102 -23.10 -0.99 -18.20
C TYR A 102 -22.75 -1.97 -19.31
N LYS A 103 -21.51 -2.46 -19.38
CA LYS A 103 -21.04 -3.38 -20.43
C LYS A 103 -21.63 -4.78 -20.33
N ILE A 104 -21.75 -5.29 -19.11
CA ILE A 104 -22.39 -6.58 -18.83
C ILE A 104 -23.87 -6.53 -19.24
N SER A 105 -24.50 -5.38 -19.06
CA SER A 105 -25.95 -5.25 -19.16
C SER A 105 -26.41 -4.96 -20.58
N ARG A 106 -26.71 -6.02 -21.34
CA ARG A 106 -27.24 -5.90 -22.71
C ARG A 106 -28.69 -5.42 -22.79
N THR A 107 -29.45 -5.58 -21.71
CA THR A 107 -30.84 -5.12 -21.56
C THR A 107 -31.03 -4.37 -20.23
N LEU A 108 -32.07 -3.55 -20.13
CA LEU A 108 -32.40 -2.83 -18.89
C LEU A 108 -32.59 -3.81 -17.71
N ASN A 109 -33.14 -5.01 -17.96
CA ASN A 109 -33.32 -6.04 -16.94
C ASN A 109 -32.00 -6.62 -16.44
N SER A 110 -31.02 -6.85 -17.33
CA SER A 110 -29.68 -7.27 -16.91
C SER A 110 -28.91 -6.18 -16.13
N LEU A 111 -29.18 -4.90 -16.42
CA LEU A 111 -28.65 -3.77 -15.65
C LEU A 111 -29.26 -3.72 -14.27
N ILE A 112 -30.58 -3.86 -14.19
CA ILE A 112 -31.31 -3.95 -12.93
C ILE A 112 -30.78 -5.13 -12.13
N LEU A 113 -30.58 -6.30 -12.74
CA LEU A 113 -30.07 -7.49 -12.04
C LEU A 113 -28.62 -7.34 -11.56
N ALA A 114 -27.73 -6.76 -12.36
CA ALA A 114 -26.34 -6.53 -11.96
C ALA A 114 -26.21 -5.41 -10.90
N ALA A 115 -27.02 -4.36 -11.02
CA ALA A 115 -27.15 -3.32 -10.00
C ALA A 115 -27.74 -3.89 -8.71
N TRP A 116 -28.78 -4.72 -8.79
CA TRP A 116 -29.33 -5.44 -7.64
C TRP A 116 -28.33 -6.40 -7.04
N ALA A 117 -27.53 -7.14 -7.82
CA ALA A 117 -26.49 -8.01 -7.27
C ALA A 117 -25.46 -7.19 -6.48
N THR A 118 -25.12 -5.99 -6.94
CA THR A 118 -24.22 -5.06 -6.25
C THR A 118 -24.84 -4.51 -4.96
N VAL A 119 -26.10 -4.04 -5.03
CA VAL A 119 -26.85 -3.53 -3.87
C VAL A 119 -27.10 -4.65 -2.86
N PHE A 120 -27.50 -5.83 -3.31
CA PHE A 120 -27.74 -7.01 -2.48
C PHE A 120 -26.46 -7.48 -1.81
N SER A 121 -25.33 -7.50 -2.52
CA SER A 121 -24.02 -7.79 -1.90
C SER A 121 -23.67 -6.77 -0.83
N ALA A 122 -23.92 -5.48 -1.06
CA ALA A 122 -23.70 -4.43 -0.05
C ALA A 122 -24.62 -4.62 1.17
N VAL A 123 -25.89 -4.97 0.96
CA VAL A 123 -26.85 -5.28 2.03
C VAL A 123 -26.39 -6.51 2.82
N LEU A 124 -25.94 -7.58 2.15
CA LEU A 124 -25.41 -8.75 2.82
C LEU A 124 -24.17 -8.42 3.66
N VAL A 125 -23.26 -7.58 3.15
CA VAL A 125 -22.11 -7.10 3.93
C VAL A 125 -22.57 -6.29 5.13
N MET A 126 -23.59 -5.44 4.98
CA MET A 126 -24.12 -4.65 6.09
C MET A 126 -24.78 -5.51 7.18
N LEU A 127 -25.56 -6.52 6.80
CA LEU A 127 -26.32 -7.37 7.72
C LEU A 127 -25.48 -8.50 8.33
N TYR A 128 -24.63 -9.12 7.52
CA TYR A 128 -23.93 -10.37 7.86
C TYR A 128 -22.41 -10.24 7.84
N GLY A 129 -21.87 -9.15 7.29
CA GLY A 129 -20.44 -9.04 6.99
C GLY A 129 -19.54 -9.12 8.21
N ARG A 130 -20.02 -8.79 9.41
CA ARG A 130 -19.26 -8.89 10.68
C ARG A 130 -19.21 -10.29 11.28
N ARG A 131 -19.95 -11.25 10.73
CA ARG A 131 -19.94 -12.64 11.24
C ARG A 131 -18.61 -13.30 10.90
N LEU A 132 -18.06 -14.04 11.86
CA LEU A 132 -16.84 -14.82 11.66
C LEU A 132 -17.10 -16.00 10.72
N LEU A 133 -16.14 -16.29 9.86
CA LEU A 133 -16.13 -17.50 9.05
C LEU A 133 -15.63 -18.70 9.88
N PRO A 134 -15.97 -19.95 9.49
CA PRO A 134 -15.39 -21.14 10.09
C PRO A 134 -13.85 -21.12 10.04
N LEU A 135 -13.19 -21.68 11.06
CA LEU A 135 -11.72 -21.62 11.21
C LEU A 135 -10.93 -22.13 9.99
N TRP A 136 -11.49 -23.05 9.21
CA TRP A 136 -10.81 -23.54 8.00
C TRP A 136 -10.66 -22.48 6.89
N PHE A 137 -11.42 -21.37 6.94
CA PHE A 137 -11.23 -20.23 6.03
C PHE A 137 -9.92 -19.46 6.26
N MET A 138 -9.20 -19.72 7.36
CA MET A 138 -7.88 -19.14 7.61
C MET A 138 -6.87 -19.49 6.51
N TRP A 139 -7.04 -20.62 5.81
CA TRP A 139 -6.24 -20.99 4.63
C TRP A 139 -6.34 -19.97 3.48
N PHE A 140 -7.45 -19.22 3.43
CA PHE A 140 -7.71 -18.17 2.45
C PHE A 140 -7.41 -16.76 3.00
N HIS A 141 -6.87 -16.66 4.22
CA HIS A 141 -6.67 -15.40 4.94
C HIS A 141 -7.96 -14.59 5.17
N MET A 142 -9.12 -15.26 5.20
CA MET A 142 -10.43 -14.63 5.42
C MET A 142 -10.90 -14.87 6.84
N GLU A 143 -11.35 -13.82 7.53
CA GLU A 143 -11.80 -13.90 8.92
C GLU A 143 -13.31 -13.70 9.03
N ILE A 144 -13.89 -12.87 8.16
CA ILE A 144 -15.29 -12.46 8.23
C ILE A 144 -16.06 -12.72 6.93
N VAL A 145 -17.38 -12.87 7.03
CA VAL A 145 -18.26 -13.13 5.89
C VAL A 145 -18.18 -12.02 4.83
N ALA A 146 -17.85 -10.78 5.20
CA ALA A 146 -17.62 -9.71 4.24
C ALA A 146 -16.49 -10.03 3.25
N ASP A 147 -15.42 -10.69 3.70
CA ASP A 147 -14.28 -11.06 2.85
C ASP A 147 -14.72 -12.05 1.77
N LEU A 148 -15.54 -13.04 2.15
CA LEU A 148 -16.09 -14.03 1.24
C LEU A 148 -17.07 -13.39 0.24
N ILE A 149 -18.01 -12.57 0.70
CA ILE A 149 -18.96 -11.87 -0.20
C ILE A 149 -18.20 -11.01 -1.20
N LEU A 150 -17.22 -10.24 -0.73
CA LEU A 150 -16.41 -9.39 -1.59
C LEU A 150 -15.62 -10.20 -2.62
N THR A 151 -15.02 -11.31 -2.20
CA THR A 151 -14.29 -12.23 -3.09
C THR A 151 -15.20 -12.78 -4.17
N LEU A 152 -16.35 -13.34 -3.79
CA LEU A 152 -17.30 -13.91 -4.75
C LEU A 152 -17.81 -12.82 -5.70
N TYR A 153 -18.12 -11.63 -5.19
CA TYR A 153 -18.55 -10.50 -6.01
C TYR A 153 -17.49 -10.11 -7.04
N VAL A 154 -16.25 -9.86 -6.62
CA VAL A 154 -15.16 -9.47 -7.53
C VAL A 154 -14.84 -10.59 -8.52
N LEU A 155 -14.83 -11.84 -8.07
CA LEU A 155 -14.57 -12.99 -8.92
C LEU A 155 -15.66 -13.14 -10.00
N PHE A 156 -16.93 -13.20 -9.59
CA PHE A 156 -18.02 -13.43 -10.53
C PHE A 156 -18.28 -12.23 -11.44
N ILE A 157 -18.39 -11.01 -10.90
CA ILE A 157 -18.60 -9.82 -11.72
C ILE A 157 -17.37 -9.52 -12.58
N GLY A 158 -16.16 -9.63 -12.03
CA GLY A 158 -14.92 -9.38 -12.77
C GLY A 158 -14.70 -10.36 -13.90
N LEU A 159 -14.86 -11.67 -13.66
CA LEU A 159 -14.75 -12.68 -14.71
C LEU A 159 -15.89 -12.59 -15.72
N TRP A 160 -17.13 -12.36 -15.26
CA TRP A 160 -18.26 -12.19 -16.17
C TRP A 160 -18.09 -10.98 -17.08
N ALA A 161 -17.68 -9.83 -16.54
CA ALA A 161 -17.35 -8.64 -17.31
C ALA A 161 -16.24 -8.94 -18.33
N THR A 162 -15.19 -9.63 -17.90
CA THR A 162 -14.07 -10.03 -18.77
C THR A 162 -14.57 -10.87 -19.95
N VAL A 163 -15.38 -11.90 -19.68
CA VAL A 163 -15.96 -12.77 -20.73
C VAL A 163 -16.85 -11.97 -21.68
N VAL A 164 -17.71 -11.09 -21.16
CA VAL A 164 -18.58 -10.24 -21.98
C VAL A 164 -17.76 -9.30 -22.88
N LEU A 165 -16.73 -8.65 -22.34
CA LEU A 165 -15.85 -7.76 -23.09
C LEU A 165 -15.06 -8.52 -24.17
N LEU A 166 -14.61 -9.74 -23.88
CA LEU A 166 -13.99 -10.64 -24.87
C LEU A 166 -14.96 -11.02 -25.99
N GLN A 167 -16.23 -11.26 -25.68
CA GLN A 167 -17.28 -11.51 -26.68
C GLN A 167 -17.58 -10.27 -27.53
N GLN A 168 -17.49 -9.07 -26.92
CA GLN A 168 -17.63 -7.78 -27.60
C GLN A 168 -16.38 -7.36 -28.40
N ARG A 169 -15.33 -8.19 -28.41
CA ARG A 169 -14.02 -7.94 -29.05
C ARG A 169 -13.22 -6.78 -28.45
N GLU A 170 -13.58 -6.30 -27.26
CA GLU A 170 -12.84 -5.27 -26.50
C GLU A 170 -11.68 -5.90 -25.70
N THR A 171 -10.67 -6.42 -26.40
CA THR A 171 -9.53 -7.15 -25.80
C THR A 171 -8.82 -6.39 -24.70
N LEU A 172 -8.49 -5.13 -24.97
CA LEU A 172 -7.71 -4.31 -24.05
C LEU A 172 -8.50 -4.03 -22.77
N THR A 173 -9.77 -3.65 -22.90
CA THR A 173 -10.68 -3.47 -21.76
C THR A 173 -10.84 -4.78 -20.98
N ALA A 174 -10.96 -5.92 -21.66
CA ALA A 174 -11.06 -7.22 -21.00
C ALA A 174 -9.79 -7.59 -20.22
N PHE A 175 -8.61 -7.35 -20.80
CA PHE A 175 -7.33 -7.59 -20.14
C PHE A 175 -7.20 -6.78 -18.86
N PHE A 176 -7.46 -5.47 -18.91
CA PHE A 176 -7.40 -4.65 -17.71
C PHE A 176 -8.50 -4.98 -16.70
N THR A 177 -9.68 -5.39 -17.14
CA THR A 177 -10.76 -5.87 -16.23
C THR A 177 -10.32 -7.10 -15.47
N TYR A 178 -9.77 -8.09 -16.19
CA TYR A 178 -9.20 -9.29 -15.60
C TYR A 178 -8.06 -8.96 -14.63
N TRP A 179 -7.13 -8.10 -15.06
CA TRP A 179 -6.01 -7.68 -14.22
C TRP A 179 -6.48 -6.96 -12.96
N SER A 180 -7.41 -6.01 -13.04
CA SER A 180 -7.95 -5.34 -11.84
C SER A 180 -8.62 -6.33 -10.88
N ALA A 181 -9.46 -7.24 -11.39
CA ALA A 181 -10.16 -8.21 -10.55
C ALA A 181 -9.19 -9.21 -9.91
N MET A 182 -8.30 -9.83 -10.70
CA MET A 182 -7.35 -10.81 -10.18
C MET A 182 -6.28 -10.15 -9.33
N GLY A 183 -5.82 -8.96 -9.69
CA GLY A 183 -4.89 -8.17 -8.88
C GLY A 183 -5.44 -7.92 -7.49
N PHE A 184 -6.70 -7.45 -7.40
CA PHE A 184 -7.36 -7.30 -6.10
C PHE A 184 -7.37 -8.61 -5.30
N LEU A 185 -7.80 -9.73 -5.89
CA LEU A 185 -7.86 -11.02 -5.20
C LEU A 185 -6.48 -11.53 -4.77
N ILE A 186 -5.47 -11.42 -5.64
CA ILE A 186 -4.10 -11.88 -5.37
C ILE A 186 -3.48 -11.08 -4.22
N TYR A 187 -3.56 -9.75 -4.25
CA TYR A 187 -2.97 -8.92 -3.19
C TYR A 187 -3.81 -8.95 -1.90
N SER A 188 -5.12 -9.17 -1.98
CA SER A 188 -5.95 -9.48 -0.82
C SER A 188 -5.66 -10.87 -0.23
N TYR A 189 -5.19 -11.83 -1.03
CA TYR A 189 -4.74 -13.12 -0.55
C TYR A 189 -3.29 -13.10 -0.02
N ALA A 190 -2.41 -12.29 -0.59
CA ALA A 190 -1.01 -12.18 -0.17
C ALA A 190 -0.89 -11.85 1.33
N GLY A 191 -0.01 -12.57 2.05
CA GLY A 191 0.09 -12.45 3.51
C GLY A 191 0.53 -11.06 4.00
N GLU A 192 1.37 -10.36 3.24
CA GLU A 192 1.87 -9.03 3.58
C GLU A 192 0.87 -7.93 3.17
N LYS A 193 0.42 -7.10 4.12
CA LYS A 193 -0.58 -6.03 3.91
C LYS A 193 0.05 -4.65 3.97
N VAL A 194 0.33 -4.08 2.80
CA VAL A 194 1.11 -2.84 2.69
C VAL A 194 0.60 -1.95 1.56
N PRO A 195 0.62 -0.60 1.72
CA PRO A 195 0.00 0.31 0.76
C PRO A 195 0.56 0.24 -0.66
N TRP A 196 1.86 -0.05 -0.85
CA TRP A 196 2.45 -0.07 -2.18
C TRP A 196 1.89 -1.17 -3.09
N LEU A 197 1.38 -2.27 -2.53
CA LEU A 197 0.72 -3.31 -3.33
C LEU A 197 -0.60 -2.83 -3.94
N PHE A 198 -1.22 -1.79 -3.37
CA PHE A 198 -2.42 -1.16 -3.92
C PHE A 198 -2.19 -0.61 -5.34
N LEU A 199 -0.97 -0.17 -5.65
CA LEU A 199 -0.60 0.34 -6.97
C LEU A 199 -0.86 -0.69 -8.07
N HIS A 200 -0.58 -1.96 -7.81
CA HIS A 200 -0.78 -3.03 -8.79
C HIS A 200 -2.25 -3.30 -9.09
N ILE A 201 -3.15 -2.94 -8.17
CA ILE A 201 -4.59 -3.01 -8.36
C ILE A 201 -5.09 -1.77 -9.09
N MET A 202 -4.60 -0.59 -8.69
CA MET A 202 -5.04 0.69 -9.23
C MET A 202 -4.57 0.98 -10.64
N LEU A 203 -3.35 0.57 -11.01
CA LEU A 203 -2.79 0.81 -12.34
C LEU A 203 -3.73 0.36 -13.49
N PRO A 204 -4.21 -0.90 -13.54
CA PRO A 204 -5.18 -1.30 -14.57
C PRO A 204 -6.52 -0.57 -14.42
N MET A 205 -6.93 -0.22 -13.20
CA MET A 205 -8.20 0.51 -12.97
C MET A 205 -8.17 1.94 -13.50
N PHE A 206 -7.05 2.66 -13.40
CA PHE A 206 -6.92 3.99 -13.97
C PHE A 206 -7.08 3.96 -15.50
N VAL A 207 -6.50 2.96 -16.16
CA VAL A 207 -6.66 2.77 -17.60
C VAL A 207 -8.12 2.46 -17.95
N LEU A 208 -8.77 1.56 -17.21
CA LEU A 208 -10.20 1.28 -17.38
C LEU A 208 -11.07 2.51 -17.16
N ALA A 209 -10.77 3.31 -16.13
CA ALA A 209 -11.49 4.54 -15.86
C ALA A 209 -11.38 5.52 -17.03
N GLY A 210 -10.18 5.68 -17.62
CA GLY A 210 -10.00 6.48 -18.84
C GLY A 210 -10.84 5.97 -20.01
N ILE A 211 -10.85 4.65 -20.25
CA ILE A 211 -11.64 4.01 -21.30
C ILE A 211 -13.14 4.27 -21.08
N PHE A 212 -13.65 4.00 -19.88
CA PHE A 212 -15.08 4.14 -19.59
C PHE A 212 -15.51 5.60 -19.50
N LEU A 213 -14.69 6.49 -18.95
CA LEU A 213 -14.96 7.92 -18.93
C LEU A 213 -15.12 8.46 -20.35
N ARG A 214 -14.19 8.10 -21.27
CA ARG A 214 -14.33 8.43 -22.69
C ARG A 214 -15.64 7.90 -23.29
N GLN A 215 -16.00 6.64 -22.99
CA GLN A 215 -17.24 6.05 -23.49
C GLN A 215 -18.47 6.79 -22.97
N PHE A 216 -18.49 7.16 -21.69
CA PHE A 216 -19.57 7.94 -21.09
C PHE A 216 -19.68 9.33 -21.71
N LEU A 217 -18.56 10.03 -21.92
CA LEU A 217 -18.56 11.37 -22.52
C LEU A 217 -19.09 11.38 -23.96
N ILE A 218 -18.84 10.31 -24.74
CA ILE A 218 -19.23 10.21 -26.16
C ILE A 218 -20.61 9.55 -26.36
N ALA A 219 -21.15 8.86 -25.35
CA ALA A 219 -22.36 8.06 -25.49
C ALA A 219 -23.59 8.87 -25.99
N ARG A 220 -24.29 8.35 -27.00
CA ARG A 220 -25.50 8.97 -27.60
C ARG A 220 -26.61 9.40 -26.63
N PRO A 221 -26.91 8.69 -25.51
CA PRO A 221 -27.85 9.21 -24.51
C PRO A 221 -27.48 10.62 -23.99
N TRP A 222 -26.23 11.04 -24.11
CA TRP A 222 -25.75 12.37 -23.74
C TRP A 222 -26.07 13.47 -24.77
N ARG A 223 -26.41 13.12 -26.03
CA ARG A 223 -26.74 14.05 -27.12
C ARG A 223 -28.25 14.23 -27.39
N ARG A 224 -29.09 13.24 -27.06
CA ARG A 224 -30.57 13.26 -27.30
C ARG A 224 -31.39 12.84 -26.07
N ALA A 225 -30.97 13.24 -24.87
CA ALA A 225 -31.67 12.91 -23.62
C ALA A 225 -33.04 13.61 -23.48
N ARG A 226 -34.09 12.84 -23.11
CA ARG A 226 -35.34 13.37 -22.53
C ARG A 226 -35.05 14.13 -21.23
N ARG A 227 -35.98 14.97 -20.75
CA ARG A 227 -35.80 15.85 -19.56
C ARG A 227 -35.21 15.12 -18.34
N GLY A 228 -35.71 13.93 -18.01
CA GLY A 228 -35.19 13.12 -16.90
C GLY A 228 -33.75 12.61 -17.08
N ALA A 229 -33.36 12.24 -18.31
CA ALA A 229 -31.99 11.82 -18.61
C ALA A 229 -30.99 13.00 -18.58
N LYS A 230 -31.45 14.22 -18.89
CA LYS A 230 -30.64 15.44 -18.70
C LYS A 230 -30.38 15.73 -17.22
N PHE A 231 -31.39 15.57 -16.36
CA PHE A 231 -31.24 15.72 -14.91
C PHE A 231 -30.23 14.71 -14.33
N LEU A 232 -30.40 13.42 -14.64
CA LEU A 232 -29.46 12.38 -14.19
C LEU A 232 -28.02 12.63 -14.65
N LYS A 233 -27.84 13.15 -15.87
CA LYS A 233 -26.54 13.57 -16.39
C LYS A 233 -25.94 14.69 -15.55
N SER A 234 -26.68 15.79 -15.33
CA SER A 234 -26.19 16.91 -14.52
C SER A 234 -25.86 16.46 -13.10
N LEU A 235 -26.70 15.60 -12.51
CA LEU A 235 -26.44 15.01 -11.21
C LEU A 235 -25.14 14.18 -11.21
N ALA A 236 -24.93 13.30 -12.20
CA ALA A 236 -23.70 12.51 -12.30
C ALA A 236 -22.45 13.38 -12.47
N ILE A 237 -22.54 14.47 -13.24
CA ILE A 237 -21.43 15.44 -13.39
C ILE A 237 -21.15 16.15 -12.06
N VAL A 238 -22.18 16.65 -11.37
CA VAL A 238 -22.03 17.32 -10.08
C VAL A 238 -21.44 16.38 -9.05
N VAL A 239 -21.95 15.14 -8.94
CA VAL A 239 -21.42 14.12 -8.05
C VAL A 239 -19.98 13.76 -8.40
N GLY A 240 -19.65 13.61 -9.69
CA GLY A 240 -18.29 13.37 -10.15
C GLY A 240 -17.32 14.50 -9.81
N LEU A 241 -17.75 15.75 -9.97
CA LEU A 241 -16.97 16.93 -9.58
C LEU A 241 -16.76 17.00 -8.06
N LEU A 242 -17.79 16.74 -7.27
CA LEU A 242 -17.69 16.69 -5.80
C LEU A 242 -16.68 15.63 -5.34
N PHE A 243 -16.75 14.42 -5.89
CA PHE A 243 -15.77 13.38 -5.56
C PHE A 243 -14.37 13.67 -6.11
N GLY A 244 -14.26 14.36 -7.25
CA GLY A 244 -12.98 14.86 -7.76
C GLY A 244 -12.35 15.88 -6.82
N LEU A 245 -13.13 16.85 -6.32
CA LEU A 245 -12.70 17.81 -5.32
C LEU A 245 -12.33 17.14 -3.99
N TYR A 246 -13.11 16.14 -3.56
CA TYR A 246 -12.77 15.33 -2.39
C TYR A 246 -11.43 14.60 -2.56
N THR A 247 -11.21 13.99 -3.72
CA THR A 247 -9.95 13.29 -4.02
C THR A 247 -8.77 14.26 -4.03
N LEU A 248 -8.95 15.46 -4.60
CA LEU A 248 -7.94 16.52 -4.55
C LEU A 248 -7.64 16.95 -3.11
N HIS A 249 -8.68 17.19 -2.30
CA HIS A 249 -8.55 17.51 -0.87
C HIS A 249 -7.76 16.46 -0.11
N VAL A 250 -8.13 15.18 -0.27
CA VAL A 250 -7.44 14.06 0.38
C VAL A 250 -6.00 13.92 -0.11
N THR A 251 -5.75 14.13 -1.40
CA THR A 251 -4.40 14.07 -2.00
C THR A 251 -3.51 15.17 -1.39
N ILE A 252 -4.04 16.38 -1.23
CA ILE A 252 -3.33 17.48 -0.60
C ILE A 252 -3.04 17.17 0.87
N LEU A 253 -4.03 16.70 1.62
CA LEU A 253 -3.86 16.30 3.01
C LEU A 253 -2.76 15.24 3.16
N LEU A 254 -2.87 14.14 2.42
CA LEU A 254 -1.94 13.02 2.50
C LEU A 254 -0.50 13.43 2.17
N ASN A 255 -0.29 14.15 1.06
CA ASN A 255 1.06 14.40 0.56
C ASN A 255 1.76 15.58 1.25
N TYR A 256 1.00 16.60 1.68
CA TYR A 256 1.59 17.84 2.21
C TYR A 256 1.46 17.97 3.73
N TYR A 257 0.28 17.68 4.29
CA TYR A 257 0.01 17.92 5.71
C TYR A 257 0.27 16.69 6.59
N ASN A 258 -0.14 15.52 6.11
CA ASN A 258 -0.14 14.26 6.86
C ASN A 258 0.88 13.24 6.32
N ARG A 259 1.96 13.70 5.67
CA ARG A 259 2.95 12.86 4.96
C ARG A 259 3.52 11.69 5.75
N ALA A 260 3.64 11.85 7.07
CA ALA A 260 4.13 10.82 8.00
C ALA A 260 3.15 10.59 9.17
N ASN A 261 1.92 11.11 9.06
CA ASN A 261 0.94 11.02 10.14
C ASN A 261 0.21 9.67 10.06
N PRO A 262 0.24 8.83 11.12
CA PRO A 262 -0.38 7.49 11.12
C PRO A 262 -1.90 7.50 10.94
N VAL A 263 -2.53 8.67 11.06
CA VAL A 263 -3.96 8.87 10.78
C VAL A 263 -4.31 8.55 9.31
N GLU A 264 -3.37 8.74 8.39
CA GLU A 264 -3.54 8.35 6.99
C GLU A 264 -3.21 6.87 6.81
N ARG A 265 -4.13 6.09 6.25
CA ARG A 265 -3.93 4.64 6.07
C ARG A 265 -2.86 4.29 5.03
N MET A 266 -2.56 5.24 4.13
CA MET A 266 -1.43 5.12 3.20
C MET A 266 -0.07 5.28 3.89
N VAL A 267 -0.01 5.88 5.08
CA VAL A 267 1.21 5.94 5.90
C VAL A 267 1.32 4.65 6.70
N TYR A 268 2.22 3.78 6.26
CA TYR A 268 2.39 2.45 6.83
C TYR A 268 3.66 2.34 7.67
N THR A 269 3.49 2.15 8.99
CA THR A 269 4.54 1.92 10.03
C THR A 269 5.85 2.68 9.76
N GLN A 270 5.71 3.92 9.30
CA GLN A 270 6.88 4.73 8.99
C GLN A 270 7.54 5.17 10.29
N THR A 271 8.82 5.45 10.18
CA THR A 271 9.58 6.17 11.18
C THR A 271 8.81 7.40 11.63
N SER A 272 8.56 7.54 12.93
CA SER A 272 7.90 8.73 13.47
C SER A 272 8.71 10.00 13.17
N THR A 273 8.03 11.13 13.06
CA THR A 273 8.69 12.44 12.97
C THR A 273 9.48 12.79 14.23
N ASP A 274 9.22 12.11 15.35
CA ASP A 274 10.00 12.26 16.58
C ASP A 274 11.46 11.80 16.41
N ILE A 275 11.74 10.86 15.50
CA ILE A 275 13.12 10.48 15.15
C ILE A 275 13.86 11.63 14.47
N LEU A 276 13.18 12.45 13.67
CA LEU A 276 13.82 13.63 13.05
C LEU A 276 14.22 14.65 14.11
N LYS A 277 13.37 14.89 15.11
CA LYS A 277 13.69 15.76 16.26
C LYS A 277 14.84 15.20 17.08
N MET A 278 14.87 13.88 17.30
CA MET A 278 15.98 13.21 17.98
C MET A 278 17.30 13.37 17.21
N LEU A 279 17.28 13.29 15.88
CA LEU A 279 18.46 13.52 15.05
C LEU A 279 18.96 14.97 15.11
N GLU A 280 18.06 15.95 15.27
CA GLU A 280 18.44 17.35 15.54
C GLU A 280 19.18 17.46 16.88
N VAL A 281 18.67 16.82 17.94
CA VAL A 281 19.37 16.78 19.25
C VAL A 281 20.75 16.13 19.14
N ILE A 282 20.87 15.03 18.39
CA ILE A 282 22.15 14.36 18.15
C ILE A 282 23.12 15.30 17.42
N ARG A 283 22.65 16.00 16.38
CA ARG A 283 23.44 16.95 15.61
C ARG A 283 23.92 18.12 16.46
N ASP A 284 23.02 18.71 17.24
CA ASP A 284 23.32 19.87 18.08
C ASP A 284 24.31 19.50 19.21
N GLY A 285 24.11 18.34 19.84
CA GLY A 285 25.06 17.88 20.85
C GLY A 285 26.40 17.43 20.26
N ALA A 286 26.42 16.84 19.06
CA ALA A 286 27.67 16.56 18.35
C ALA A 286 28.45 17.83 18.01
N PHE A 287 27.76 18.90 17.60
CA PHE A 287 28.36 20.21 17.38
C PHE A 287 28.92 20.81 18.68
N ALA A 288 28.18 20.71 19.79
CA ALA A 288 28.59 21.23 21.09
C ALA A 288 29.82 20.50 21.69
N LEU A 289 30.05 19.24 21.32
CA LEU A 289 31.18 18.44 21.77
C LEU A 289 32.54 18.88 21.18
N GLY A 290 32.51 19.64 20.08
CA GLY A 290 33.73 20.10 19.39
C GLY A 290 34.35 19.05 18.46
N ALA A 291 35.25 19.51 17.58
CA ALA A 291 35.82 18.69 16.50
C ALA A 291 36.65 17.48 17.01
N GLU A 292 37.25 17.55 18.20
CA GLU A 292 38.07 16.46 18.75
C GLU A 292 37.26 15.24 19.22
N GLU A 293 36.00 15.43 19.64
CA GLU A 293 35.09 14.34 20.01
C GLU A 293 34.23 13.89 18.82
N ALA A 294 34.14 14.70 17.76
CA ALA A 294 33.34 14.41 16.56
C ALA A 294 33.87 13.22 15.73
N ASP A 295 35.18 12.95 15.78
CA ASP A 295 35.82 11.80 15.11
C ASP A 295 35.59 10.47 15.86
N LYS A 296 35.02 10.50 17.07
CA LYS A 296 34.66 9.30 17.83
C LYS A 296 33.21 8.89 17.53
N PRO A 297 32.87 7.61 17.68
CA PRO A 297 31.47 7.19 17.75
C PRO A 297 30.71 8.03 18.78
N ILE A 298 29.72 8.80 18.33
CA ILE A 298 28.91 9.66 19.21
C ILE A 298 27.66 8.96 19.73
N ILE A 299 27.24 7.87 19.06
CA ILE A 299 25.97 7.19 19.33
C ILE A 299 26.10 5.66 19.33
N ALA A 300 25.50 5.02 20.33
CA ALA A 300 25.26 3.58 20.38
C ALA A 300 23.78 3.29 20.14
N VAL A 301 23.48 2.34 19.25
CA VAL A 301 22.10 1.96 18.92
C VAL A 301 21.92 0.45 19.06
N ARG A 302 20.93 0.03 19.85
CA ARG A 302 20.51 -1.37 20.00
C ARG A 302 19.02 -1.53 19.72
N GLY A 303 18.65 -2.74 19.32
CA GLY A 303 17.26 -3.15 19.15
C GLY A 303 16.66 -2.69 17.83
N ASN A 304 15.37 -2.40 17.86
CA ASN A 304 14.57 -2.10 16.69
C ASN A 304 14.91 -0.75 16.03
N ALA A 305 15.58 0.15 16.76
CA ALA A 305 15.97 1.48 16.30
C ALA A 305 17.11 1.47 15.28
N VAL A 306 17.89 0.38 15.21
CA VAL A 306 19.00 0.20 14.27
C VAL A 306 18.55 0.52 12.85
N TRP A 307 17.37 0.00 12.46
CA TRP A 307 16.65 0.53 11.33
C TRP A 307 15.48 1.40 11.83
N PRO A 308 15.53 2.72 11.62
CA PRO A 308 16.13 3.38 10.47
C PRO A 308 17.43 4.15 10.74
N LEU A 309 17.96 4.15 11.97
CA LEU A 309 19.06 5.03 12.34
C LEU A 309 20.34 4.76 11.52
N ALA A 310 20.58 3.52 11.10
CA ALA A 310 21.67 3.18 10.17
C ALA A 310 21.64 4.02 8.87
N TRP A 311 20.46 4.39 8.38
CA TRP A 311 20.32 5.24 7.19
C TRP A 311 20.57 6.72 7.49
N TYR A 312 20.02 7.21 8.60
CA TYR A 312 20.13 8.62 9.00
C TYR A 312 21.53 8.98 9.49
N LEU A 313 22.25 8.01 10.06
CA LEU A 313 23.60 8.16 10.60
C LEU A 313 24.68 7.68 9.61
N ARG A 314 24.33 7.36 8.36
CA ARG A 314 25.25 6.77 7.36
C ARG A 314 26.50 7.63 7.07
N GLU A 315 26.43 8.92 7.37
CA GLU A 315 27.51 9.90 7.15
C GLU A 315 28.32 10.18 8.43
N HIS A 316 27.94 9.60 9.58
CA HIS A 316 28.68 9.74 10.82
C HIS A 316 29.63 8.55 10.99
N ASP A 317 30.93 8.77 10.89
CA ASP A 317 31.90 7.70 11.12
C ASP A 317 31.81 7.18 12.57
N GLY A 318 31.79 5.86 12.72
CA GLY A 318 31.80 5.21 14.03
C GLY A 318 30.43 4.94 14.68
N TRP A 319 29.27 5.19 14.06
CA TRP A 319 27.98 4.75 14.63
C TRP A 319 28.03 3.24 14.95
N TYR A 320 27.87 2.89 16.23
CA TYR A 320 28.22 1.55 16.71
C TYR A 320 27.00 0.61 16.73
N HIS A 321 27.18 -0.56 16.12
CA HIS A 321 26.31 -1.73 16.26
C HIS A 321 27.11 -3.02 15.98
N PRO A 322 27.07 -4.10 16.80
CA PRO A 322 26.57 -4.28 18.16
C PRO A 322 27.68 -4.69 19.16
N GLY A 323 27.64 -4.19 20.39
CA GLY A 323 28.50 -4.66 21.48
C GLY A 323 28.16 -3.97 22.79
N ASP A 324 28.76 -4.44 23.89
CA ASP A 324 28.34 -4.16 25.25
C ASP A 324 28.18 -2.66 25.53
N LEU A 325 27.01 -2.29 26.07
CA LEU A 325 26.71 -0.93 26.51
C LEU A 325 27.46 -0.58 27.82
N ASP A 326 28.14 -1.55 28.41
CA ASP A 326 28.78 -1.46 29.73
C ASP A 326 30.17 -0.80 29.68
N GLU A 327 30.93 -0.97 28.58
CA GLU A 327 32.32 -0.50 28.50
C GLU A 327 32.45 0.89 27.86
N VAL A 328 31.43 1.37 27.16
CA VAL A 328 31.56 2.51 26.26
C VAL A 328 30.45 3.53 26.45
N GLN A 329 30.71 4.53 27.28
CA GLN A 329 29.80 5.65 27.52
C GLN A 329 29.85 6.69 26.40
N ARG A 330 28.99 6.47 25.40
CA ARG A 330 28.79 7.37 24.26
C ARG A 330 27.95 8.58 24.68
N PRO A 331 28.14 9.77 24.07
CA PRO A 331 27.26 10.92 24.30
C PRO A 331 25.77 10.61 24.16
N PHE A 332 25.43 9.73 23.22
CA PHE A 332 24.06 9.32 22.93
C PHE A 332 23.91 7.80 22.96
N ILE A 333 22.82 7.32 23.55
CA ILE A 333 22.48 5.90 23.56
C ILE A 333 21.00 5.73 23.18
N VAL A 334 20.71 4.77 22.31
CA VAL A 334 19.35 4.43 21.89
C VAL A 334 19.13 2.94 22.11
N ILE A 335 18.10 2.60 22.89
CA ILE A 335 17.65 1.23 23.12
C ILE A 335 16.13 1.12 22.98
N ASP A 336 15.62 -0.10 22.85
CA ASP A 336 14.18 -0.35 22.84
C ASP A 336 13.57 0.01 24.20
N TRP A 337 12.39 0.63 24.20
CA TRP A 337 11.74 1.13 25.42
C TRP A 337 11.49 0.03 26.46
N GLU A 338 11.27 -1.20 26.00
CA GLU A 338 11.08 -2.39 26.82
C GLU A 338 12.36 -2.81 27.56
N GLN A 339 13.55 -2.43 27.07
CA GLN A 339 14.85 -2.77 27.66
C GLN A 339 15.36 -1.71 28.64
N ARG A 340 14.65 -0.60 28.83
CA ARG A 340 15.11 0.51 29.69
C ARG A 340 15.41 0.09 31.13
N ASP A 341 14.61 -0.83 31.68
CA ASP A 341 14.71 -1.24 33.07
C ASP A 341 15.97 -2.10 33.33
N GLU A 342 16.53 -2.75 32.28
CA GLU A 342 17.80 -3.51 32.34
C GLU A 342 19.02 -2.59 32.51
N TYR A 343 18.98 -1.40 31.91
CA TYR A 343 20.10 -0.44 31.88
C TYR A 343 19.92 0.75 32.83
N ARG A 344 18.86 0.72 33.64
CA ARG A 344 18.50 1.87 34.48
C ARG A 344 19.62 2.25 35.45
N GLU A 345 20.21 1.28 36.14
CA GLU A 345 21.29 1.53 37.10
C GLU A 345 22.53 2.13 36.44
N ILE A 346 22.79 1.78 35.16
CA ILE A 346 23.94 2.26 34.41
C ILE A 346 23.72 3.70 33.93
N PHE A 347 22.50 4.05 33.52
CA PHE A 347 22.22 5.33 32.85
C PHE A 347 21.57 6.41 33.71
N GLU A 348 20.86 6.08 34.80
CA GLU A 348 20.05 7.04 35.58
C GLU A 348 20.87 8.21 36.14
N GLU A 349 22.11 7.96 36.58
CA GLU A 349 22.99 9.00 37.11
C GLU A 349 23.52 9.93 36.02
N GLN A 350 24.01 9.36 34.91
CA GLN A 350 24.82 10.08 33.93
C GLN A 350 24.07 10.53 32.69
N TYR A 351 22.85 10.05 32.46
CA TYR A 351 22.07 10.34 31.27
C TYR A 351 20.69 10.89 31.62
N GLN A 352 20.18 11.72 30.72
CA GLN A 352 18.78 12.11 30.68
C GLN A 352 18.05 11.16 29.73
N GLU A 353 17.03 10.46 30.25
CA GLU A 353 16.15 9.60 29.45
C GLU A 353 15.08 10.43 28.75
N ILE A 354 14.91 10.21 27.45
CA ILE A 354 13.86 10.81 26.62
C ILE A 354 13.12 9.68 25.91
N ARG A 355 11.81 9.59 26.12
CA ARG A 355 10.96 8.66 25.37
C ARG A 355 10.71 9.20 23.97
N VAL A 356 11.09 8.44 22.95
CA VAL A 356 10.92 8.82 21.55
C VAL A 356 10.11 7.74 20.84
N LYS A 357 9.10 8.14 20.06
CA LYS A 357 8.34 7.19 19.24
C LYS A 357 9.19 6.77 18.05
N LEU A 358 9.40 5.47 17.86
CA LEU A 358 10.13 4.94 16.71
C LEU A 358 9.20 4.73 15.51
N ARG A 359 8.06 4.08 15.73
CA ARG A 359 7.05 3.81 14.69
C ARG A 359 5.68 4.10 15.25
N GLU A 360 4.80 4.64 14.42
CA GLU A 360 3.42 4.94 14.81
C GLU A 360 2.43 4.28 13.85
N TRP A 361 1.25 3.94 14.36
CA TRP A 361 0.16 3.40 13.57
C TRP A 361 -1.19 3.78 14.15
N TRP A 362 -2.22 3.75 13.29
CA TRP A 362 -3.59 3.88 13.70
C TRP A 362 -4.43 2.73 13.16
N ILE A 363 -5.11 2.02 14.05
CA ILE A 363 -6.04 0.94 13.70
C ILE A 363 -7.44 1.36 14.19
N PRO A 364 -8.41 1.58 13.29
CA PRO A 364 -9.75 1.96 13.68
C PRO A 364 -10.44 0.81 14.43
N ARG A 365 -11.05 1.11 15.58
CA ARG A 365 -11.89 0.14 16.30
C ARG A 365 -13.15 -0.25 15.50
N SER A 366 -13.61 -1.48 15.66
CA SER A 366 -14.71 -2.07 14.86
C SER A 366 -16.11 -1.51 15.17
N ASN A 367 -16.30 -0.84 16.31
CA ASN A 367 -17.58 -0.35 16.79
C ASN A 367 -17.82 1.17 16.59
N ALA A 368 -17.08 1.79 15.66
CA ALA A 368 -17.24 3.21 15.36
C ALA A 368 -18.62 3.54 14.74
N SER A 369 -19.17 4.70 15.10
CA SER A 369 -20.44 5.18 14.56
C SER A 369 -20.27 5.75 13.14
N LEU A 370 -21.38 5.94 12.40
CA LEU A 370 -21.34 6.63 11.10
C LEU A 370 -20.81 8.06 11.21
N LYS A 371 -21.07 8.74 12.33
CA LYS A 371 -20.56 10.08 12.61
C LYS A 371 -19.04 10.07 12.76
N ASP A 372 -18.49 9.07 13.44
CA ASP A 372 -17.04 8.92 13.61
C ASP A 372 -16.35 8.70 12.25
N TRP A 373 -16.91 7.82 11.42
CA TRP A 373 -16.42 7.60 10.06
C TRP A 373 -16.53 8.85 9.19
N TRP A 374 -17.62 9.61 9.29
CA TRP A 374 -17.77 10.88 8.57
C TRP A 374 -16.69 11.89 8.98
N ARG A 375 -16.47 12.07 10.28
CA ARG A 375 -15.44 12.98 10.81
C ARG A 375 -14.05 12.56 10.35
N TYR A 376 -13.76 11.27 10.37
CA TYR A 376 -12.50 10.73 9.84
C TYR A 376 -12.34 10.95 8.32
N MET A 377 -13.39 10.68 7.54
CA MET A 377 -13.34 10.82 6.08
C MET A 377 -13.14 12.26 5.61
N MET A 378 -13.73 13.22 6.32
CA MET A 378 -13.70 14.65 5.96
C MET A 378 -12.53 15.40 6.58
N TYR A 379 -12.23 15.12 7.85
CA TYR A 379 -11.31 15.91 8.68
C TYR A 379 -10.14 15.10 9.25
N ARG A 380 -10.06 13.79 8.97
CA ARG A 380 -9.04 12.89 9.51
C ARG A 380 -9.03 12.87 11.05
N GLU A 381 -10.17 13.14 11.67
CA GLU A 381 -10.31 13.03 13.13
C GLU A 381 -10.47 11.56 13.53
N VAL A 382 -9.51 11.04 14.28
CA VAL A 382 -9.54 9.68 14.78
C VAL A 382 -10.47 9.55 15.98
N PHE A 383 -11.11 8.38 16.11
CA PHE A 383 -12.07 8.07 17.17
C PHE A 383 -11.52 7.04 18.19
N ASN A 384 -10.24 6.72 18.08
CA ASN A 384 -9.47 5.98 19.08
C ASN A 384 -7.98 6.39 19.01
N PRO A 385 -7.21 6.23 20.09
CA PRO A 385 -5.79 6.61 20.12
C PRO A 385 -4.96 5.89 19.06
N THR A 386 -3.85 6.51 18.66
CA THR A 386 -2.79 5.89 17.88
C THR A 386 -1.94 4.98 18.77
N GLY A 387 -1.33 3.95 18.18
CA GLY A 387 -0.31 3.13 18.82
C GLY A 387 1.08 3.54 18.37
N SER A 388 2.09 3.22 19.18
CA SER A 388 3.49 3.41 18.84
C SER A 388 4.37 2.31 19.42
N SER A 389 5.47 2.02 18.72
CA SER A 389 6.63 1.34 19.29
C SER A 389 7.64 2.41 19.64
N ASP A 390 8.13 2.40 20.87
CA ASP A 390 8.93 3.48 21.42
C ASP A 390 10.38 3.02 21.69
N ILE A 391 11.27 3.99 21.77
CA ILE A 391 12.67 3.81 22.13
C ILE A 391 13.00 4.75 23.30
N ALA A 392 13.96 4.34 24.11
CA ALA A 392 14.58 5.19 25.11
C ALA A 392 15.83 5.83 24.50
N PHE A 393 15.82 7.16 24.41
CA PHE A 393 16.94 7.97 23.95
C PHE A 393 17.62 8.61 25.15
N TYR A 394 18.85 8.20 25.43
CA TYR A 394 19.66 8.71 26.52
C TYR A 394 20.65 9.74 26.00
N VAL A 395 20.63 10.92 26.63
CA VAL A 395 21.57 12.02 26.36
C VAL A 395 22.47 12.20 27.57
N ARG A 396 23.79 12.14 27.40
CA ARG A 396 24.74 12.29 28.51
C ARG A 396 24.61 13.68 29.15
N LYS A 397 24.50 13.72 30.48
CA LYS A 397 24.52 14.96 31.27
C LYS A 397 25.95 15.52 31.26
N TYR A 398 26.15 16.66 30.61
CA TYR A 398 27.40 17.40 30.76
C TYR A 398 27.30 18.27 32.02
N ALA A 399 28.14 17.98 33.02
CA ALA A 399 28.27 18.87 34.16
C ALA A 399 28.75 20.24 33.65
N ASN A 400 28.06 21.32 34.04
CA ASN A 400 28.54 22.68 33.83
C ASN A 400 29.98 22.77 34.35
N LYS A 401 30.96 22.93 33.46
CA LYS A 401 32.29 23.44 33.81
C LYS A 401 32.15 24.92 34.20
N GLN A 402 31.42 25.22 35.27
CA GLN A 402 31.59 26.46 36.03
C GLN A 402 32.45 26.15 37.25
N GLY A 403 33.74 25.98 36.96
CA GLY A 403 34.81 25.82 37.95
C GLY A 403 36.08 26.45 37.38
N GLY A 404 35.95 27.67 36.83
CA GLY A 404 37.08 28.49 36.43
C GLY A 404 37.52 29.32 37.62
N ASN A 405 38.67 28.96 38.19
CA ASN A 405 39.52 29.70 39.12
C ASN A 405 39.07 31.14 39.44
N GLN A 406 38.49 31.33 40.63
CA GLN A 406 38.67 32.57 41.38
C GLN A 406 39.80 32.35 42.37
N ASN A 407 41.03 32.55 41.91
CA ASN A 407 42.21 32.79 42.73
C ASN A 407 43.15 33.65 41.87
N GLU A 408 42.93 34.96 41.91
CA GLU A 408 43.94 36.01 41.77
C GLU A 408 43.54 37.18 42.69
#